data_AF-A0A959VX08-F1
#
_entry.id   AF-A0A959VX08-F1
#
_cell.length_a   1.000
_cell.length_b   1.000
_cell.length_c   1.000
_cell.angle_alpha   90.00
_cell.angle_beta   90.00
_cell.angle_gamma   90.00
#
_symmetry.space_group_name_H-M   'P 1'
#
loop_
_entity.id
_entity.type
_entity.pdbx_description
1 polymer ?
#
loop_
_entity_poly.entity_id
_entity_poly.type
_entity_poly.pdbx_seq_one_letter_code
_entity_poly.pdbx_strand_id
1 'polypeptide(L)'
;MSRAAPVSGRLVAGLGHVHGGAKGLVLSQTECENRALYRSRPTWGAKDHPFYKVRPVLHEPGPINMSQFTSVRGIPIAEGEKLTLTSRYDNQYPHTRAMGLMVAYLAPDPKVTKTSCAPLPRDYKVLKTKEKGRKKVPPRQINIYDWNSNAKAIEVPGPRGPMQYASGDTTVVADNFEFEAGNLTLPRGSTITWSFPGDVLHNVTLANGPEGFSSDRLWKGGTFSKKLTKPGNYTFFCELHPVGMIERVVVRK
;
A
#
# COMPACT_ATOMS: atom_id res chain seq x y z
N MET A 1 -11.79 7.36 -5.51
CA MET A 1 -12.16 6.72 -6.80
C MET A 1 -13.66 6.62 -6.86
N SER A 2 -14.28 6.97 -7.99
CA SER A 2 -15.74 6.89 -8.14
C SER A 2 -16.12 5.88 -9.22
N ARG A 3 -17.21 5.16 -8.99
CA ARG A 3 -17.78 4.17 -9.90
C ARG A 3 -19.30 4.28 -9.88
N ALA A 4 -19.93 4.17 -11.03
CA ALA A 4 -21.38 4.07 -11.14
C ALA A 4 -21.84 2.68 -10.70
N ALA A 5 -22.97 2.60 -10.01
CA ALA A 5 -23.60 1.33 -9.71
C ALA A 5 -24.06 0.66 -11.02
N PRO A 6 -23.71 -0.63 -11.24
CA PRO A 6 -23.97 -1.29 -12.52
C PRO A 6 -25.43 -1.71 -12.69
N VAL A 7 -26.20 -1.80 -11.60
CA VAL A 7 -27.62 -2.17 -11.58
C VAL A 7 -28.31 -1.48 -10.41
N SER A 8 -29.62 -1.33 -10.47
CA SER A 8 -30.43 -0.93 -9.33
C SER A 8 -30.53 -2.07 -8.30
N GLY A 9 -30.37 -1.74 -7.02
CA GLY A 9 -30.47 -2.73 -5.98
C GLY A 9 -30.26 -2.19 -4.57
N ARG A 10 -29.92 -3.11 -3.67
CA ARG A 10 -29.74 -2.87 -2.24
C ARG A 10 -28.36 -3.34 -1.81
N LEU A 11 -27.56 -2.43 -1.28
CA LEU A 11 -26.30 -2.81 -0.63
C LEU A 11 -26.61 -3.50 0.69
N VAL A 12 -26.36 -4.80 0.75
CA VAL A 12 -26.68 -5.66 1.90
C VAL A 12 -25.47 -5.96 2.77
N ALA A 13 -24.26 -5.87 2.22
CA ALA A 13 -23.04 -6.06 2.97
C ALA A 13 -21.84 -5.38 2.30
N GLY A 14 -20.76 -5.22 3.06
CA GLY A 14 -19.47 -4.84 2.48
C GLY A 14 -18.32 -4.89 3.47
N LEU A 15 -17.13 -5.11 2.93
CA LEU A 15 -15.87 -5.22 3.67
C LEU A 15 -14.78 -4.39 3.00
N GLY A 16 -13.91 -3.80 3.81
CA GLY A 16 -12.77 -3.03 3.31
C GLY A 16 -11.47 -3.79 3.48
N HIS A 17 -10.49 -3.49 2.63
CA HIS A 17 -9.10 -3.89 2.72
C HIS A 17 -8.21 -2.67 2.49
N VAL A 18 -7.20 -2.50 3.33
CA VAL A 18 -6.24 -1.39 3.24
C VAL A 18 -4.84 -1.87 3.63
N HIS A 19 -3.82 -1.17 3.18
CA HIS A 19 -2.42 -1.45 3.52
C HIS A 19 -1.95 -0.63 4.73
N GLY A 20 -0.67 -0.77 5.10
CA GLY A 20 -0.03 -0.03 6.20
C GLY A 20 -0.19 1.48 6.04
N GLY A 21 -0.38 2.21 7.15
CA GLY A 21 -0.63 3.66 7.12
C GLY A 21 -2.09 4.09 7.05
N ALA A 22 -3.00 3.20 6.67
CA ALA A 22 -4.39 3.57 6.45
C ALA A 22 -5.16 3.94 7.74
N LYS A 23 -5.82 5.10 7.77
CA LYS A 23 -6.72 5.49 8.86
C LYS A 23 -8.14 4.95 8.68
N GLY A 24 -8.50 4.53 7.48
CA GLY A 24 -9.79 3.92 7.18
C GLY A 24 -10.21 4.08 5.74
N LEU A 25 -11.32 3.43 5.41
CA LEU A 25 -11.89 3.37 4.07
C LEU A 25 -13.37 3.75 4.15
N VAL A 26 -13.84 4.62 3.25
CA VAL A 26 -15.21 5.14 3.27
C VAL A 26 -15.85 4.96 1.90
N LEU A 27 -17.04 4.37 1.86
CA LEU A 27 -17.93 4.36 0.71
C LEU A 27 -18.99 5.44 0.91
N SER A 28 -19.15 6.32 -0.07
CA SER A 28 -20.12 7.43 -0.03
C SER A 28 -20.93 7.56 -1.31
N GLN A 29 -22.15 8.07 -1.19
CA GLN A 29 -23.00 8.50 -2.31
C GLN A 29 -22.59 9.92 -2.70
N THR A 30 -22.15 10.12 -3.94
CA THR A 30 -21.61 11.41 -4.37
C THR A 30 -22.73 12.45 -4.47
N GLU A 31 -23.88 12.06 -5.01
CA GLU A 31 -25.07 12.86 -5.25
C GLU A 31 -25.81 13.26 -3.96
N CYS A 32 -25.50 12.58 -2.85
CA CYS A 32 -26.05 12.88 -1.52
C CYS A 32 -25.01 13.63 -0.66
N GLU A 33 -24.36 14.66 -1.22
CA GLU A 33 -23.36 15.47 -0.50
C GLU A 33 -22.24 14.61 0.14
N ASN A 34 -21.77 13.58 -0.56
CA ASN A 34 -20.80 12.60 -0.05
C ASN A 34 -21.24 11.88 1.24
N ARG A 35 -22.55 11.65 1.41
CA ARG A 35 -23.10 10.85 2.51
C ARG A 35 -22.39 9.50 2.59
N ALA A 36 -21.78 9.22 3.73
CA ALA A 36 -21.11 7.95 3.98
C ALA A 36 -22.15 6.82 4.16
N LEU A 37 -22.09 5.82 3.30
CA LEU A 37 -22.84 4.57 3.41
C LEU A 37 -22.15 3.59 4.36
N TYR A 38 -20.82 3.55 4.29
CA TYR A 38 -20.03 2.65 5.10
C TYR A 38 -18.65 3.25 5.40
N ARG A 39 -18.20 3.09 6.65
CA ARG A 39 -16.85 3.43 7.11
C ARG A 39 -16.17 2.17 7.63
N SER A 40 -15.29 1.59 6.83
CA SER A 40 -14.45 0.48 7.25
C SER A 40 -13.26 0.97 8.06
N ARG A 41 -13.07 0.38 9.25
CA ARG A 41 -12.04 0.76 10.20
C ARG A 41 -11.02 -0.37 10.40
N PRO A 42 -9.72 -0.09 10.27
CA PRO A 42 -8.68 -1.06 10.55
C PRO A 42 -8.54 -1.34 12.05
N THR A 43 -8.17 -2.57 12.35
CA THR A 43 -7.66 -3.03 13.64
C THR A 43 -6.21 -3.43 13.43
N TRP A 44 -5.32 -2.81 14.20
CA TRP A 44 -3.88 -3.04 14.11
C TRP A 44 -3.45 -3.98 15.24
N GLY A 45 -2.58 -4.95 14.98
CA GLY A 45 -2.11 -5.86 16.04
C GLY A 45 -1.34 -5.13 17.15
N ALA A 46 -1.16 -5.75 18.31
CA ALA A 46 -0.21 -5.28 19.31
C ALA A 46 1.23 -5.25 18.77
N LYS A 47 2.18 -4.65 19.50
CA LYS A 47 3.59 -4.53 19.06
C LYS A 47 4.22 -5.89 18.76
N ASP A 48 3.85 -6.90 19.54
CA ASP A 48 4.38 -8.26 19.53
C ASP A 48 3.50 -9.24 18.74
N HIS A 49 2.45 -8.75 18.07
CA HIS A 49 1.51 -9.57 17.31
C HIS A 49 2.24 -10.43 16.25
N PRO A 50 1.96 -11.74 16.13
CA PRO A 50 2.70 -12.65 15.23
C PRO A 50 2.75 -12.18 13.77
N PHE A 51 1.68 -11.56 13.27
CA PHE A 51 1.63 -10.97 11.93
C PHE A 51 2.79 -9.99 11.64
N TYR A 52 3.30 -9.27 12.64
CA TYR A 52 4.42 -8.33 12.49
C TYR A 52 5.79 -8.98 12.67
N LYS A 53 5.84 -10.29 12.91
CA LYS A 53 7.06 -11.09 13.06
C LYS A 53 7.27 -12.05 11.89
N VAL A 54 6.33 -12.13 10.94
CA VAL A 54 6.49 -12.91 9.72
C VAL A 54 7.62 -12.28 8.90
N ARG A 55 8.61 -13.12 8.56
CA ARG A 55 9.79 -12.71 7.79
C ARG A 55 9.79 -13.42 6.44
N PRO A 56 10.30 -12.75 5.39
CA PRO A 56 10.73 -11.35 5.37
C PRO A 56 9.55 -10.38 5.40
N VAL A 57 9.74 -9.18 5.96
CA VAL A 57 8.69 -8.15 5.97
C VAL A 57 8.60 -7.56 4.57
N LEU A 58 7.53 -7.88 3.85
CA LEU A 58 7.38 -7.56 2.43
C LEU A 58 6.98 -6.10 2.15
N HIS A 59 6.40 -5.42 3.14
CA HIS A 59 5.90 -4.05 3.03
C HIS A 59 5.49 -3.55 4.42
N GLU A 60 4.98 -2.32 4.47
CA GLU A 60 4.46 -1.70 5.70
C GLU A 60 3.51 -2.63 6.47
N PRO A 61 3.60 -2.67 7.82
CA PRO A 61 2.72 -3.49 8.63
C PRO A 61 1.26 -3.21 8.28
N GLY A 62 0.52 -4.23 7.85
CA GLY A 62 -0.92 -4.14 7.54
C GLY A 62 -1.82 -4.23 8.78
N PRO A 63 -3.12 -3.89 8.63
CA PRO A 63 -4.09 -4.17 9.68
C PRO A 63 -4.30 -5.70 9.79
N ILE A 64 -4.56 -6.18 11.00
CA ILE A 64 -4.87 -7.60 11.23
C ILE A 64 -6.35 -7.90 11.04
N ASN A 65 -7.18 -6.86 10.98
CA ASN A 65 -8.61 -6.97 10.68
C ASN A 65 -9.16 -5.64 10.16
N MET A 66 -10.26 -5.70 9.42
CA MET A 66 -11.08 -4.56 9.00
C MET A 66 -12.52 -4.77 9.45
N SER A 67 -13.23 -3.70 9.82
CA SER A 67 -14.67 -3.83 10.07
C SER A 67 -15.41 -4.21 8.78
N GLN A 68 -16.65 -4.63 8.94
CA GLN A 68 -17.59 -4.90 7.85
C GLN A 68 -18.94 -4.25 8.18
N PHE A 69 -19.86 -4.20 7.21
CA PHE A 69 -21.26 -3.90 7.50
C PHE A 69 -22.19 -4.94 6.90
N THR A 70 -23.37 -5.06 7.49
CA THR A 70 -24.50 -5.84 6.96
C THR A 70 -25.82 -5.11 7.19
N SER A 71 -26.79 -5.32 6.29
CA SER A 71 -28.19 -4.92 6.46
C SER A 71 -29.08 -5.88 5.65
N VAL A 72 -30.08 -6.45 6.30
CA VAL A 72 -31.10 -7.30 5.68
C VAL A 72 -32.01 -6.48 4.77
N ARG A 73 -32.43 -5.28 5.21
CA ARG A 73 -33.23 -4.37 4.37
C ARG A 73 -32.43 -3.75 3.23
N GLY A 74 -31.12 -3.65 3.41
CA GLY A 74 -30.16 -3.09 2.48
C GLY A 74 -30.34 -1.60 2.20
N ILE A 75 -29.28 -0.95 1.74
CA ILE A 75 -29.27 0.47 1.39
C ILE A 75 -29.62 0.60 -0.10
N PRO A 76 -30.69 1.30 -0.48
CA PRO A 76 -31.07 1.43 -1.89
C PRO A 76 -30.01 2.23 -2.67
N ILE A 77 -29.58 1.69 -3.80
CA ILE A 77 -28.66 2.31 -4.77
C ILE A 77 -29.28 2.16 -6.15
N ALA A 78 -29.48 3.26 -6.87
CA ALA A 78 -29.99 3.20 -8.22
C ALA A 78 -28.87 2.89 -9.23
N GLU A 79 -29.21 2.25 -10.34
CA GLU A 79 -28.31 2.13 -11.49
C GLU A 79 -27.77 3.50 -11.91
N GLY A 80 -26.48 3.56 -12.23
CA GLY A 80 -25.81 4.81 -12.63
C GLY A 80 -25.37 5.70 -11.46
N GLU A 81 -25.86 5.48 -10.24
CA GLU A 81 -25.52 6.29 -9.06
C GLU A 81 -24.01 6.22 -8.75
N LYS A 82 -23.34 7.37 -8.54
CA LYS A 82 -21.89 7.40 -8.31
C LYS A 82 -21.55 7.14 -6.86
N LEU A 83 -20.97 5.97 -6.63
CA LEU A 83 -20.35 5.62 -5.36
C LEU A 83 -18.87 5.98 -5.36
N THR A 84 -18.44 6.71 -4.34
CA THR A 84 -17.05 7.12 -4.14
C THR A 84 -16.43 6.32 -3.02
N LEU A 85 -15.32 5.65 -3.34
CA LEU A 85 -14.45 4.98 -2.38
C LEU A 85 -13.26 5.90 -2.05
N THR A 86 -13.09 6.22 -0.77
CA THR A 86 -12.00 7.04 -0.25
C THR A 86 -11.21 6.25 0.79
N SER A 87 -9.92 6.03 0.53
CA SER A 87 -8.98 5.51 1.51
C SER A 87 -8.13 6.64 2.05
N ARG A 88 -8.07 6.79 3.37
CA ARG A 88 -7.27 7.83 4.02
C ARG A 88 -6.04 7.19 4.64
N TYR A 89 -4.88 7.79 4.42
CA TYR A 89 -3.61 7.36 5.01
C TYR A 89 -3.11 8.43 5.97
N ASP A 90 -2.20 8.08 6.89
CA ASP A 90 -1.37 9.08 7.51
C ASP A 90 -0.42 9.71 6.49
N ASN A 91 0.21 10.81 6.89
CA ASN A 91 1.20 11.51 6.07
C ASN A 91 2.44 11.81 6.93
N GLN A 92 2.65 11.01 7.99
CA GLN A 92 3.82 11.13 8.86
C GLN A 92 5.03 10.49 8.19
N TYR A 93 4.79 9.45 7.38
CA TYR A 93 5.79 8.75 6.62
C TYR A 93 5.35 8.59 5.16
N PRO A 94 6.28 8.50 4.20
CA PRO A 94 5.90 8.21 2.83
C PRO A 94 5.35 6.79 2.70
N HIS A 95 4.21 6.64 2.03
CA HIS A 95 3.61 5.32 1.79
C HIS A 95 3.86 4.85 0.36
N THR A 96 4.26 3.60 0.21
CA THR A 96 4.40 2.95 -1.11
C THR A 96 3.31 1.93 -1.32
N ARG A 97 2.79 1.83 -2.55
CA ARG A 97 1.75 0.85 -2.92
C ARG A 97 0.54 0.89 -1.98
N ALA A 98 0.15 2.11 -1.59
CA ALA A 98 -1.05 2.36 -0.79
C ALA A 98 -2.30 1.82 -1.52
N MET A 99 -3.15 1.09 -0.80
CA MET A 99 -4.33 0.45 -1.37
C MET A 99 -5.60 0.77 -0.58
N GLY A 100 -6.71 1.00 -1.28
CA GLY A 100 -8.03 1.07 -0.68
C GLY A 100 -8.99 0.26 -1.50
N LEU A 101 -9.29 -0.95 -1.05
CA LEU A 101 -10.17 -1.86 -1.77
C LEU A 101 -11.42 -2.13 -0.92
N MET A 102 -12.57 -2.19 -1.57
CA MET A 102 -13.82 -2.58 -0.92
C MET A 102 -14.53 -3.61 -1.78
N VAL A 103 -15.01 -4.67 -1.13
CA VAL A 103 -16.01 -5.55 -1.70
C VAL A 103 -17.36 -5.13 -1.13
N ALA A 104 -18.33 -4.86 -2.00
CA ALA A 104 -19.69 -4.49 -1.63
C ALA A 104 -20.67 -5.44 -2.32
N TYR A 105 -21.62 -5.97 -1.57
CA TYR A 105 -22.64 -6.89 -2.06
C TYR A 105 -23.91 -6.10 -2.36
N LEU A 106 -24.24 -6.01 -3.64
CA LEU A 106 -25.44 -5.36 -4.16
C LEU A 106 -26.44 -6.43 -4.59
N ALA A 107 -27.56 -6.56 -3.86
CA ALA A 107 -28.65 -7.44 -4.24
C ALA A 107 -29.58 -6.69 -5.21
N PRO A 108 -29.76 -7.15 -6.46
CA PRO A 108 -30.65 -6.47 -7.41
C PRO A 108 -32.07 -6.33 -6.87
N ASP A 109 -32.67 -5.15 -7.05
CA ASP A 109 -34.05 -4.88 -6.66
C ASP A 109 -34.68 -3.87 -7.64
N PRO A 110 -35.59 -4.32 -8.53
CA PRO A 110 -36.22 -3.45 -9.52
C PRO A 110 -37.12 -2.37 -8.90
N LYS A 111 -37.46 -2.48 -7.61
CA LYS A 111 -38.22 -1.44 -6.89
C LYS A 111 -37.37 -0.20 -6.58
N VAL A 112 -36.04 -0.29 -6.70
CA VAL A 112 -35.14 0.85 -6.55
C VAL A 112 -35.02 1.55 -7.90
N THR A 113 -35.75 2.66 -8.06
CA THR A 113 -35.84 3.38 -9.34
C THR A 113 -35.11 4.71 -9.37
N LYS A 114 -34.67 5.22 -8.21
CA LYS A 114 -33.98 6.50 -8.09
C LYS A 114 -33.05 6.53 -6.89
N THR A 115 -32.02 7.38 -6.97
CA THR A 115 -31.11 7.65 -5.86
C THR A 115 -31.88 8.12 -4.63
N SER A 116 -31.50 7.60 -3.47
CA SER A 116 -32.12 7.94 -2.19
C SER A 116 -31.06 8.37 -1.19
N CYS A 117 -31.22 9.59 -0.68
CA CYS A 117 -30.41 10.14 0.40
C CYS A 117 -31.04 9.92 1.79
N ALA A 118 -32.09 9.09 1.89
CA ALA A 118 -32.78 8.77 3.13
C ALA A 118 -31.85 8.06 4.14
N PRO A 119 -32.00 8.24 5.47
CA PRO A 119 -31.14 7.64 6.49
C PRO A 119 -30.85 6.14 6.33
N LEU A 120 -29.74 5.66 6.91
CA LEU A 120 -29.40 4.24 6.84
C LEU A 120 -30.51 3.36 7.46
N PRO A 121 -30.74 2.13 6.94
CA PRO A 121 -31.73 1.21 7.50
C PRO A 121 -31.50 0.94 8.99
N ARG A 122 -32.59 0.79 9.76
CA ARG A 122 -32.51 0.56 11.23
C ARG A 122 -31.79 -0.74 11.61
N ASP A 123 -31.74 -1.71 10.71
CA ASP A 123 -31.08 -3.00 10.86
C ASP A 123 -29.62 -2.99 10.40
N TYR A 124 -29.09 -1.84 9.97
CA TYR A 124 -27.69 -1.66 9.63
C TYR A 124 -26.79 -1.97 10.83
N LYS A 125 -25.82 -2.86 10.63
CA LYS A 125 -24.86 -3.27 11.65
C LYS A 125 -23.45 -3.13 11.13
N VAL A 126 -22.56 -2.56 11.94
CA VAL A 126 -21.12 -2.63 11.74
C VAL A 126 -20.59 -3.83 12.50
N LEU A 127 -20.05 -4.80 11.77
CA LEU A 127 -19.45 -6.00 12.33
C LEU A 127 -17.96 -5.75 12.56
N LYS A 128 -17.46 -6.17 13.71
CA LYS A 128 -16.04 -6.21 14.04
C LYS A 128 -15.72 -7.60 14.56
N THR A 129 -14.54 -8.11 14.23
CA THR A 129 -14.06 -9.36 14.83
C THR A 129 -13.80 -9.13 16.32
N LYS A 130 -13.70 -10.22 17.08
CA LYS A 130 -13.28 -10.20 18.49
C LYS A 130 -11.77 -9.96 18.65
N GLU A 131 -11.07 -9.77 17.53
CA GLU A 131 -9.62 -9.61 17.50
C GLU A 131 -9.21 -8.35 18.26
N LYS A 132 -8.36 -8.52 19.28
CA LYS A 132 -7.88 -7.40 20.09
C LYS A 132 -6.79 -6.67 19.32
N GLY A 133 -6.88 -5.34 19.28
CA GLY A 133 -5.88 -4.55 18.59
C GLY A 133 -5.95 -3.07 18.88
N ARG A 134 -4.97 -2.35 18.35
CA ARG A 134 -4.85 -0.90 18.38
C ARG A 134 -5.73 -0.28 17.30
N LYS A 135 -6.24 0.92 17.58
CA LYS A 135 -6.87 1.79 16.58
C LYS A 135 -5.85 2.68 15.85
N LYS A 136 -4.72 2.96 16.52
CA LYS A 136 -3.64 3.79 15.98
C LYS A 136 -2.75 2.94 15.07
N VAL A 137 -2.40 3.52 13.93
CA VAL A 137 -1.45 2.93 12.98
C VAL A 137 -0.10 2.66 13.67
N PRO A 138 0.51 1.47 13.48
CA PRO A 138 1.85 1.19 13.95
C PRO A 138 2.91 2.07 13.30
N PRO A 139 4.05 2.33 13.95
CA PRO A 139 5.21 2.92 13.29
C PRO A 139 5.63 2.10 12.07
N ARG A 140 6.08 2.79 11.01
CA ARG A 140 6.28 2.21 9.68
C ARG A 140 7.59 1.45 9.49
N GLN A 141 8.63 1.71 10.29
CA GLN A 141 10.01 1.33 9.98
C GLN A 141 10.12 -0.09 9.41
N ILE A 142 10.51 -0.16 8.13
CA ILE A 142 10.60 -1.41 7.39
C ILE A 142 12.01 -1.96 7.61
N ASN A 143 12.11 -3.10 8.30
CA ASN A 143 13.37 -3.79 8.45
C ASN A 143 13.73 -4.44 7.11
N ILE A 144 14.98 -4.31 6.69
CA ILE A 144 15.52 -4.94 5.48
C ILE A 144 16.35 -6.15 5.84
N TYR A 145 16.41 -7.11 4.93
CA TYR A 145 17.01 -8.42 5.18
C TYR A 145 18.03 -8.79 4.10
N ASP A 146 19.07 -9.47 4.53
CA ASP A 146 20.11 -10.04 3.66
C ASP A 146 20.46 -11.46 4.14
N TRP A 147 21.09 -12.24 3.27
CA TRP A 147 21.54 -13.60 3.53
C TRP A 147 22.87 -13.58 4.28
N ASN A 148 22.92 -14.19 5.47
CA ASN A 148 24.21 -14.43 6.14
C ASN A 148 24.98 -15.60 5.50
N SER A 149 26.18 -15.89 6.00
CA SER A 149 27.03 -16.99 5.52
C SER A 149 26.41 -18.38 5.62
N ASN A 150 25.35 -18.54 6.42
CA ASN A 150 24.64 -19.79 6.65
C ASN A 150 23.31 -19.83 5.89
N ALA A 151 23.13 -19.00 4.85
CA ALA A 151 21.91 -18.88 4.06
C ALA A 151 20.65 -18.57 4.89
N LYS A 152 20.81 -17.86 6.01
CA LYS A 152 19.70 -17.42 6.86
C LYS A 152 19.44 -15.93 6.63
N ALA A 153 18.17 -15.58 6.41
CA ALA A 153 17.73 -14.20 6.36
C ALA A 153 17.93 -13.53 7.72
N ILE A 154 18.74 -12.49 7.76
CA ILE A 154 19.00 -11.67 8.94
C ILE A 154 18.67 -10.21 8.64
N GLU A 155 18.24 -9.48 9.67
CA GLU A 155 18.06 -8.03 9.57
C GLU A 155 19.42 -7.36 9.42
N VAL A 156 19.53 -6.39 8.51
CA VAL A 156 20.78 -5.66 8.24
C VAL A 156 20.54 -4.15 8.23
N PRO A 157 21.55 -3.32 8.52
CA PRO A 157 21.43 -1.87 8.46
C PRO A 157 21.46 -1.32 7.01
N GLY A 158 21.86 -2.14 6.04
CA GLY A 158 22.01 -1.76 4.64
C GLY A 158 22.71 -2.85 3.83
N PRO A 159 22.85 -2.65 2.50
CA PRO A 159 23.54 -3.57 1.61
C PRO A 159 25.04 -3.63 1.93
N ARG A 160 25.67 -4.77 1.63
CA ARG A 160 27.12 -4.95 1.77
C ARG A 160 27.89 -4.17 0.69
N GLY A 161 29.19 -4.03 0.89
CA GLY A 161 30.09 -3.43 -0.10
C GLY A 161 30.31 -1.92 0.08
N PRO A 162 31.21 -1.34 -0.73
CA PRO A 162 31.60 0.05 -0.63
C PRO A 162 30.52 0.98 -1.20
N MET A 163 30.57 2.26 -0.78
CA MET A 163 29.74 3.31 -1.36
C MET A 163 30.26 3.70 -2.75
N GLN A 164 29.39 3.68 -3.75
CA GLN A 164 29.66 4.17 -5.10
C GLN A 164 29.22 5.64 -5.22
N TYR A 165 30.02 6.46 -5.91
CA TYR A 165 29.80 7.91 -6.01
C TYR A 165 29.43 8.30 -7.44
N ALA A 166 28.22 8.80 -7.62
CA ALA A 166 27.79 9.44 -8.87
C ALA A 166 27.90 10.97 -8.74
N SER A 167 28.36 11.63 -9.81
CA SER A 167 28.43 13.10 -9.93
C SER A 167 27.12 13.71 -10.43
N GLY A 168 26.17 12.90 -10.89
CA GLY A 168 24.90 13.33 -11.49
C GLY A 168 23.96 12.16 -11.73
N ASP A 169 23.24 12.22 -12.84
CA ASP A 169 22.34 11.14 -13.28
C ASP A 169 23.11 9.82 -13.46
N THR A 170 22.46 8.71 -13.14
CA THR A 170 23.10 7.40 -13.15
C THR A 170 22.10 6.28 -13.45
N THR A 171 22.64 5.12 -13.85
CA THR A 171 21.86 3.91 -14.11
C THR A 171 22.29 2.83 -13.14
N VAL A 172 21.32 2.13 -12.56
CA VAL A 172 21.54 0.97 -11.70
C VAL A 172 20.91 -0.23 -12.38
N VAL A 173 21.71 -1.25 -12.70
CA VAL A 173 21.17 -2.51 -13.19
C VAL A 173 20.58 -3.29 -12.02
N ALA A 174 19.36 -3.74 -12.20
CA ALA A 174 18.63 -4.59 -11.27
C ALA A 174 18.36 -5.94 -11.96
N ASP A 175 19.26 -6.89 -11.71
CA ASP A 175 19.23 -8.24 -12.28
C ASP A 175 19.91 -9.21 -11.30
N ASN A 176 19.88 -10.51 -11.58
CA ASN A 176 20.53 -11.54 -10.75
C ASN A 176 20.22 -11.45 -9.25
N PHE A 177 18.99 -11.03 -8.91
CA PHE A 177 18.53 -10.84 -7.52
C PHE A 177 19.30 -9.77 -6.73
N GLU A 178 19.91 -8.79 -7.41
CA GLU A 178 20.64 -7.69 -6.79
C GLU A 178 20.40 -6.34 -7.49
N PHE A 179 20.77 -5.26 -6.80
CA PHE A 179 21.01 -3.97 -7.42
C PHE A 179 22.53 -3.83 -7.53
N GLU A 180 23.09 -3.76 -8.75
CA GLU A 180 24.55 -3.74 -8.95
C GLU A 180 25.23 -2.60 -8.17
N ALA A 181 24.52 -1.48 -8.00
CA ALA A 181 24.93 -0.37 -7.14
C ALA A 181 24.22 -0.41 -5.78
N GLY A 182 24.41 -1.50 -5.01
CA GLY A 182 23.76 -1.67 -3.71
C GLY A 182 23.99 -0.51 -2.72
N ASN A 183 25.11 0.20 -2.80
CA ASN A 183 25.36 1.42 -2.04
C ASN A 183 25.75 2.56 -2.97
N LEU A 184 24.90 3.57 -3.10
CA LEU A 184 25.06 4.68 -4.02
C LEU A 184 24.94 6.03 -3.30
N THR A 185 25.74 7.02 -3.70
CA THR A 185 25.54 8.42 -3.34
C THR A 185 25.59 9.34 -4.54
N LEU A 186 24.70 10.33 -4.56
CA LEU A 186 24.52 11.27 -5.67
C LEU A 186 24.08 12.64 -5.14
N PRO A 187 24.28 13.74 -5.90
CA PRO A 187 23.79 15.06 -5.51
C PRO A 187 22.27 15.18 -5.63
N ARG A 188 21.66 16.06 -4.83
CA ARG A 188 20.23 16.39 -4.97
C ARG A 188 19.91 16.79 -6.41
N GLY A 189 18.81 16.27 -6.93
CA GLY A 189 18.32 16.59 -8.27
C GLY A 189 18.77 15.62 -9.34
N SER A 190 19.64 14.65 -9.05
CA SER A 190 19.95 13.57 -9.99
C SER A 190 18.76 12.64 -10.22
N THR A 191 18.74 12.05 -11.40
CA THR A 191 17.84 10.97 -11.81
C THR A 191 18.57 9.66 -11.72
N ILE A 192 18.01 8.70 -10.99
CA ILE A 192 18.41 7.29 -11.11
C ILE A 192 17.49 6.63 -12.12
N THR A 193 18.07 5.88 -13.05
CA THR A 193 17.35 4.93 -13.90
C THR A 193 17.70 3.51 -13.48
N TRP A 194 16.73 2.77 -12.97
CA TRP A 194 16.89 1.33 -12.77
C TRP A 194 16.57 0.61 -14.07
N SER A 195 17.48 -0.23 -14.56
CA SER A 195 17.27 -1.09 -15.72
C SER A 195 17.07 -2.54 -15.29
N PHE A 196 16.18 -3.24 -16.00
CA PHE A 196 15.78 -4.62 -15.69
C PHE A 196 15.98 -5.49 -16.94
N PRO A 197 17.24 -5.79 -17.33
CA PRO A 197 17.55 -6.45 -18.59
C PRO A 197 17.16 -7.93 -18.62
N GLY A 198 17.27 -8.61 -17.47
CA GLY A 198 17.05 -10.06 -17.36
C GLY A 198 15.60 -10.52 -17.47
N ASP A 199 15.42 -11.84 -17.40
CA ASP A 199 14.12 -12.51 -17.54
C ASP A 199 13.35 -12.68 -16.22
N VAL A 200 13.96 -12.30 -15.10
CA VAL A 200 13.32 -12.34 -13.79
C VAL A 200 12.64 -11.00 -13.50
N LEU A 201 11.40 -11.06 -12.98
CA LEU A 201 10.67 -9.86 -12.59
C LEU A 201 11.31 -9.22 -11.36
N HIS A 202 11.65 -7.94 -11.49
CA HIS A 202 12.18 -7.13 -10.40
C HIS A 202 11.37 -5.84 -10.26
N ASN A 203 11.57 -5.15 -9.15
CA ASN A 203 11.06 -3.80 -8.96
C ASN A 203 11.95 -3.04 -7.99
N VAL A 204 11.76 -1.72 -7.91
CA VAL A 204 12.30 -0.89 -6.85
C VAL A 204 11.15 -0.43 -5.96
N THR A 205 11.27 -0.61 -4.64
CA THR A 205 10.26 -0.19 -3.66
C THR A 205 10.95 0.46 -2.47
N LEU A 206 10.46 1.63 -2.03
CA LEU A 206 11.00 2.28 -0.84
C LEU A 206 10.69 1.46 0.42
N ALA A 207 11.74 0.94 1.07
CA ALA A 207 11.67 0.48 2.45
C ALA A 207 11.57 1.68 3.39
N ASN A 208 12.54 2.61 3.36
CA ASN A 208 12.55 3.80 4.21
C ASN A 208 13.20 4.98 3.48
N GLY A 209 12.75 6.20 3.75
CA GLY A 209 13.39 7.40 3.22
C GLY A 209 12.47 8.63 3.15
N PRO A 210 12.95 9.75 2.58
CA PRO A 210 12.23 11.03 2.54
C PRO A 210 11.05 11.10 1.55
N GLU A 211 10.98 10.20 0.56
CA GLU A 211 9.97 10.23 -0.49
C GLU A 211 9.61 8.82 -0.96
N GLY A 212 8.31 8.50 -0.94
CA GLY A 212 7.76 7.18 -1.25
C GLY A 212 7.48 7.02 -2.72
N PHE A 213 8.08 5.99 -3.32
CA PHE A 213 7.74 5.53 -4.65
C PHE A 213 8.04 4.03 -4.78
N SER A 214 7.44 3.44 -5.81
CA SER A 214 7.72 2.07 -6.24
C SER A 214 7.56 2.01 -7.75
N SER A 215 8.41 1.24 -8.43
CA SER A 215 8.20 0.91 -9.83
C SER A 215 7.10 -0.15 -9.99
N ASP A 216 6.66 -0.33 -11.23
CA ASP A 216 6.00 -1.58 -11.62
C ASP A 216 6.99 -2.75 -11.55
N ARG A 217 6.47 -3.96 -11.75
CA ARG A 217 7.29 -5.17 -11.88
C ARG A 217 7.79 -5.24 -13.32
N LEU A 218 9.10 -5.12 -13.48
CA LEU A 218 9.78 -4.93 -14.75
C LEU A 218 10.80 -6.06 -14.99
N TRP A 219 11.02 -6.37 -16.26
CA TRP A 219 11.87 -7.45 -16.79
C TRP A 219 12.04 -7.21 -18.30
N LYS A 220 12.91 -7.98 -18.96
CA LYS A 220 13.08 -7.97 -20.43
C LYS A 220 13.36 -6.58 -21.02
N GLY A 221 14.33 -5.89 -20.43
CA GLY A 221 14.75 -4.55 -20.86
C GLY A 221 13.87 -3.41 -20.34
N GLY A 222 12.94 -3.68 -19.42
CA GLY A 222 12.16 -2.65 -18.75
C GLY A 222 13.05 -1.66 -17.98
N THR A 223 12.59 -0.42 -17.82
CA THR A 223 13.29 0.61 -17.06
C THR A 223 12.33 1.41 -16.20
N PHE A 224 12.87 1.98 -15.12
CA PHE A 224 12.15 2.92 -14.25
C PHE A 224 13.09 4.06 -13.87
N SER A 225 12.67 5.31 -14.05
CA SER A 225 13.48 6.48 -13.71
C SER A 225 12.80 7.31 -12.61
N LYS A 226 13.60 7.79 -11.65
CA LYS A 226 13.14 8.72 -10.61
C LYS A 226 14.16 9.81 -10.36
N LYS A 227 13.72 11.06 -10.48
CA LYS A 227 14.47 12.23 -10.01
C LYS A 227 14.36 12.35 -8.48
N LEU A 228 15.49 12.34 -7.79
CA LEU A 228 15.55 12.44 -6.33
C LEU A 228 15.81 13.88 -5.90
N THR A 229 14.77 14.56 -5.41
CA THR A 229 14.83 15.99 -5.08
C THR A 229 14.92 16.28 -3.58
N LYS A 230 14.75 15.27 -2.72
CA LYS A 230 14.87 15.43 -1.26
C LYS A 230 16.18 14.79 -0.78
N PRO A 231 17.09 15.57 -0.17
CA PRO A 231 18.27 15.00 0.47
C PRO A 231 17.90 14.01 1.58
N GLY A 232 18.74 13.00 1.78
CA GLY A 232 18.56 12.00 2.83
C GLY A 232 18.99 10.60 2.42
N ASN A 233 18.82 9.66 3.35
CA ASN A 233 19.07 8.25 3.12
C ASN A 233 17.79 7.56 2.65
N TYR A 234 17.86 6.91 1.50
CA TYR A 234 16.83 6.06 0.94
C TYR A 234 17.28 4.62 1.02
N THR A 235 16.41 3.76 1.49
CA THR A 235 16.59 2.32 1.45
C THR A 235 15.51 1.75 0.55
N PHE A 236 15.93 1.04 -0.49
CA PHE A 236 15.06 0.33 -1.42
C PHE A 236 15.26 -1.17 -1.29
N PHE A 237 14.26 -1.91 -1.75
CA PHE A 237 14.29 -3.35 -1.88
C PHE A 237 13.40 -3.78 -3.04
N CYS A 238 13.61 -4.99 -3.53
CA CYS A 238 12.67 -5.63 -4.45
C CYS A 238 11.59 -6.38 -3.66
N GLU A 239 10.32 -6.10 -3.90
CA GLU A 239 9.19 -6.74 -3.21
C GLU A 239 9.07 -8.23 -3.53
N LEU A 240 9.59 -8.63 -4.70
CA LEU A 240 9.60 -10.02 -5.19
C LEU A 240 10.77 -10.80 -4.59
N HIS A 241 11.86 -10.11 -4.23
CA HIS A 241 13.09 -10.68 -3.68
C HIS A 241 13.50 -9.93 -2.41
N PRO A 242 12.67 -9.99 -1.36
CA PRO A 242 12.79 -9.14 -0.16
C PRO A 242 14.01 -9.46 0.74
N VAL A 243 14.79 -10.49 0.42
CA VAL A 243 16.03 -10.85 1.11
C VAL A 243 17.18 -10.83 0.11
N GLY A 244 18.20 -10.03 0.39
CA GLY A 244 19.41 -9.90 -0.44
C GLY A 244 19.32 -8.83 -1.53
N MET A 245 18.14 -8.62 -2.13
CA MET A 245 17.95 -7.57 -3.14
C MET A 245 17.57 -6.23 -2.50
N ILE A 246 18.58 -5.54 -1.95
CA ILE A 246 18.44 -4.28 -1.21
C ILE A 246 19.40 -3.22 -1.76
N GLU A 247 18.98 -1.96 -1.71
CA GLU A 247 19.78 -0.82 -2.17
C GLU A 247 19.71 0.32 -1.15
N ARG A 248 20.82 1.03 -0.98
CA ARG A 248 20.91 2.26 -0.21
C ARG A 248 21.37 3.39 -1.11
N VAL A 249 20.57 4.45 -1.19
CA VAL A 249 20.90 5.67 -1.92
C VAL A 249 20.98 6.85 -0.95
N VAL A 250 22.13 7.51 -0.89
CA VAL A 250 22.32 8.76 -0.13
C VAL A 250 22.30 9.95 -1.08
N VAL A 251 21.23 10.75 -0.98
CA VAL A 251 21.07 12.00 -1.72
C VAL A 251 21.71 13.12 -0.90
N ARG A 252 22.82 13.64 -1.41
CA ARG A 252 23.58 14.75 -0.80
C ARG A 252 22.86 16.07 -1.01
N LYS A 253 23.12 17.04 -0.13
CA LYS A 253 22.53 18.38 -0.21
C LYS A 253 23.00 19.14 -1.45
#